data_AF-A0A0L0F1H8-F1
#
_entry.id   AF-A0A0L0F1H8-F1
#
_cell.length_a   1.000
_cell.length_b   1.000
_cell.length_c   1.000
_cell.angle_alpha   90.00
_cell.angle_beta   90.00
_cell.angle_gamma   90.00
#
_symmetry.space_group_name_H-M   'P 1'
#
loop_
_entity.id
_entity.type
_entity.pdbx_description
1 polymer ?
#
loop_
_entity_poly.entity_id
_entity_poly.type
_entity_poly.pdbx_seq_one_letter_code
_entity_poly.pdbx_strand_id
1 'polypeptide(L)'
;MIRRAAASKIGTWTLTDAPADQPVMKGFAEVIEPEFLRSELVPIFVTLAHDEQDSVRVLAAESAVTVVKQMTQAENESLMMQTLQQFWRDKSWRVRYIAADKFVELQA
;
A
#
# COMPACT_ATOMS: atom_id res chain seq x y z
N MET A 1 23.08 8.55 33.36
CA MET A 1 21.84 9.35 33.41
C MET A 1 21.51 10.11 32.13
N ILE A 2 22.32 10.08 31.05
CA ILE A 2 22.01 10.79 29.77
C ILE A 2 21.41 9.87 28.68
N ARG A 3 21.33 8.54 28.90
CA ARG A 3 20.77 7.60 27.91
C ARG A 3 19.25 7.37 27.98
N ARG A 4 18.54 8.01 28.92
CA ARG A 4 17.08 7.80 29.13
C ARG A 4 16.19 8.90 28.52
N ALA A 5 16.75 10.07 28.20
CA ALA A 5 16.00 11.18 27.59
C ALA A 5 15.90 11.07 26.05
N ALA A 6 16.91 10.49 25.38
CA ALA A 6 16.88 10.28 23.93
C ALA A 6 15.89 9.17 23.52
N ALA A 7 15.70 8.14 24.36
CA ALA A 7 14.72 7.08 24.11
C ALA A 7 13.27 7.57 24.23
N SER A 8 13.00 8.58 25.06
CA SER A 8 11.64 9.09 25.30
C SER A 8 11.07 9.92 24.14
N LYS A 9 11.90 10.38 23.18
CA LYS A 9 11.44 11.14 22.01
C LYS A 9 11.56 10.40 20.67
N ILE A 10 12.14 9.20 20.67
CA ILE A 10 12.29 8.36 19.47
C ILE A 10 11.34 7.15 19.51
N GLY A 11 10.81 6.79 20.69
CA GLY A 11 9.97 5.60 20.90
C GLY A 11 8.51 5.66 20.44
N THR A 12 8.12 6.57 19.55
CA THR A 12 6.75 6.62 19.01
C THR A 12 6.68 6.46 17.49
N TRP A 13 7.79 6.12 16.82
CA TRP A 13 7.84 5.94 15.37
C TRP A 13 7.99 4.48 14.92
N THR A 14 8.00 3.52 15.84
CA THR A 14 7.94 2.12 15.43
C THR A 14 6.48 1.76 15.17
N LEU A 15 6.18 1.57 13.88
CA LEU A 15 5.06 0.84 13.30
C LEU A 15 5.00 -0.61 13.84
N THR A 16 4.90 -0.79 15.15
CA THR A 16 4.97 -2.11 15.82
C THR A 16 3.77 -2.43 16.69
N ASP A 17 2.81 -1.51 16.81
CA ASP A 17 1.49 -1.82 17.38
C ASP A 17 0.47 -2.23 16.30
N ALA A 18 0.87 -2.22 15.03
CA ALA A 18 0.10 -2.86 13.98
C ALA A 18 0.17 -4.39 14.21
N PRO A 19 -0.96 -5.08 14.40
CA PRO A 19 -0.95 -6.52 14.58
C PRO A 19 -0.28 -7.16 13.35
N ALA A 20 0.42 -8.29 13.55
CA ALA A 20 1.33 -8.87 12.55
C ALA A 20 0.66 -9.25 11.21
N ASP A 21 -0.67 -9.23 11.16
CA ASP A 21 -1.54 -9.47 10.01
C ASP A 21 -1.87 -8.20 9.21
N GLN A 22 -1.46 -7.01 9.68
CA GLN A 22 -1.78 -5.76 9.01
C GLN A 22 -0.73 -5.41 7.93
N PRO A 23 -1.14 -5.04 6.70
CA PRO A 23 -0.19 -4.71 5.65
C PRO A 23 0.69 -3.53 6.07
N VAL A 24 2.01 -3.72 6.17
CA VAL A 24 2.98 -2.68 6.60
C VAL A 24 2.84 -1.40 5.76
N MET A 25 2.45 -1.54 4.50
CA MET A 25 2.21 -0.43 3.58
C MET A 25 1.04 0.47 4.01
N LYS A 26 0.06 -0.06 4.73
CA LYS A 26 -1.08 0.70 5.26
C LYS A 26 -0.65 1.73 6.29
N GLY A 27 0.13 1.32 7.29
CA GLY A 27 0.63 2.23 8.32
C GLY A 27 1.62 3.27 7.79
N PHE A 28 2.37 2.95 6.72
CA PHE A 28 3.34 3.88 6.14
C PHE A 28 2.66 4.97 5.29
N ALA A 29 1.62 4.62 4.52
CA ALA A 29 0.94 5.56 3.64
C ALA A 29 0.18 6.67 4.40
N GLU A 30 -0.29 6.40 5.63
CA GLU A 30 -1.06 7.36 6.44
C GLU A 30 -0.19 8.46 7.08
N VAL A 31 1.13 8.29 7.15
CA VAL A 31 2.04 9.20 7.89
C VAL A 31 2.97 9.99 6.96
N ILE A 32 2.81 9.83 5.64
CA ILE A 32 3.71 10.37 4.63
C ILE A 32 3.11 11.60 3.96
N GLU A 33 3.98 12.56 3.65
CA GLU A 33 3.59 13.75 2.89
C GLU A 33 3.02 13.34 1.51
N PRO A 34 1.85 13.87 1.12
CA PRO A 34 1.19 13.45 -0.11
C PRO A 34 2.07 13.53 -1.35
N GLU A 35 2.96 14.51 -1.44
CA GLU A 35 3.88 14.69 -2.57
C GLU A 35 4.87 13.53 -2.68
N PHE A 36 5.42 13.07 -1.55
CA PHE A 36 6.34 11.92 -1.50
C PHE A 36 5.62 10.61 -1.82
N LEU A 37 4.36 10.47 -1.38
CA LEU A 37 3.52 9.32 -1.74
C LEU A 37 3.45 9.16 -3.26
N ARG A 38 3.22 10.26 -3.99
CA ARG A 38 3.07 10.25 -5.45
C ARG A 38 4.39 10.06 -6.19
N SER A 39 5.44 10.77 -5.77
CA SER A 39 6.71 10.78 -6.51
C SER A 39 7.55 9.53 -6.28
N GLU A 40 7.48 8.93 -5.10
CA GLU A 40 8.34 7.79 -4.71
C GLU A 40 7.55 6.51 -4.50
N LEU A 41 6.48 6.53 -3.69
CA LEU A 41 5.81 5.31 -3.29
C LEU A 41 4.92 4.71 -4.38
N VAL A 42 4.21 5.53 -5.15
CA VAL A 42 3.37 5.04 -6.26
C VAL A 42 4.20 4.30 -7.32
N PRO A 43 5.33 4.83 -7.83
CA PRO A 43 6.19 4.08 -8.75
C PRO A 43 6.71 2.75 -8.19
N ILE A 44 7.07 2.71 -6.91
CA ILE A 44 7.50 1.48 -6.23
C ILE A 44 6.32 0.49 -6.17
N PHE A 45 5.13 0.94 -5.77
CA PHE A 45 3.93 0.13 -5.73
C PHE A 45 3.61 -0.47 -7.10
N VAL A 46 3.63 0.35 -8.16
CA VAL A 46 3.39 -0.10 -9.54
C VAL A 46 4.39 -1.18 -9.95
N THR A 47 5.66 -1.03 -9.55
CA THR A 47 6.70 -2.05 -9.79
C THR A 47 6.35 -3.36 -9.08
N LEU A 48 5.97 -3.31 -7.80
CA LEU A 48 5.59 -4.50 -7.01
C LEU A 48 4.33 -5.19 -7.55
N ALA A 49 3.38 -4.42 -8.09
CA ALA A 49 2.18 -4.97 -8.74
C ALA A 49 2.50 -5.75 -10.03
N HIS A 50 3.68 -5.53 -10.64
CA HIS A 50 4.18 -6.27 -11.80
C HIS A 50 5.25 -7.32 -11.44
N ASP A 51 5.47 -7.60 -10.16
CA ASP A 51 6.50 -8.54 -9.73
C ASP A 51 6.24 -9.96 -10.28
N GLU A 52 7.29 -10.70 -10.62
CA GLU A 52 7.13 -12.07 -11.13
C GLU A 52 6.60 -13.05 -10.08
N GLN A 53 6.88 -12.79 -8.81
CA GLN A 53 6.44 -13.62 -7.70
C GLN A 53 4.97 -13.37 -7.36
N ASP A 54 4.19 -14.44 -7.42
CA ASP A 54 2.76 -14.39 -7.15
C ASP A 54 2.43 -13.85 -5.75
N SER A 55 3.20 -14.24 -4.74
CA SER A 55 3.01 -13.76 -3.36
C SER A 55 3.19 -12.25 -3.24
N VAL A 56 4.11 -11.65 -4.00
CA VAL A 56 4.34 -10.19 -3.97
C VAL A 56 3.16 -9.47 -4.61
N ARG A 57 2.67 -9.97 -5.75
CA ARG A 57 1.48 -9.39 -6.40
C ARG A 57 0.21 -9.52 -5.57
N VAL A 58 0.06 -10.62 -4.81
CA VAL A 58 -1.02 -10.79 -3.83
C VAL A 58 -0.97 -9.67 -2.78
N LEU A 59 0.19 -9.44 -2.17
CA LEU A 59 0.36 -8.38 -1.17
C LEU A 59 0.13 -6.98 -1.77
N ALA A 60 0.53 -6.75 -3.02
CA ALA A 60 0.27 -5.50 -3.72
C ALA A 60 -1.25 -5.28 -3.97
N ALA A 61 -1.99 -6.33 -4.33
CA ALA A 61 -3.44 -6.25 -4.47
C ALA A 61 -4.14 -5.94 -3.12
N GLU A 62 -3.64 -6.49 -2.02
CA GLU A 62 -4.15 -6.20 -0.67
C GLU A 62 -3.94 -4.73 -0.26
N SER A 63 -2.78 -4.15 -0.59
CA SER A 63 -2.46 -2.77 -0.22
C SER A 63 -3.01 -1.72 -1.20
N ALA A 64 -3.43 -2.13 -2.40
CA ALA A 64 -3.91 -1.23 -3.45
C ALA A 64 -5.02 -0.27 -2.98
N VAL A 65 -5.98 -0.77 -2.20
CA VAL A 65 -7.10 0.04 -1.67
C VAL A 65 -6.60 1.17 -0.77
N THR A 66 -5.54 0.92 0.01
CA THR A 66 -4.95 1.96 0.87
C THR A 66 -4.32 3.05 0.00
N VAL A 67 -3.52 2.67 -1.00
CA VAL A 67 -2.86 3.64 -1.88
C VAL A 67 -3.89 4.51 -2.60
N VAL A 68 -4.96 3.90 -3.13
CA VAL A 68 -6.03 4.61 -3.84
C VAL A 68 -6.77 5.61 -2.94
N LYS A 69 -7.04 5.23 -1.68
CA LYS A 69 -7.75 6.10 -0.72
C LYS A 69 -6.95 7.33 -0.28
N GLN A 70 -5.62 7.34 -0.49
CA GLN A 70 -4.76 8.48 -0.16
C GLN A 70 -4.64 9.51 -1.29
N MET A 71 -5.29 9.28 -2.43
CA MET A 71 -5.18 10.14 -3.62
C MET A 71 -6.54 10.65 -4.09
N THR A 72 -6.52 11.76 -4.82
CA THR A 72 -7.71 12.29 -5.49
C THR A 72 -8.13 11.37 -6.64
N GLN A 73 -9.37 11.52 -7.09
CA GLN A 73 -9.88 10.74 -8.23
C GLN A 73 -9.04 10.93 -9.50
N ALA A 74 -8.64 12.17 -9.82
CA ALA A 74 -7.84 12.46 -11.01
C ALA A 74 -6.44 11.82 -10.94
N GLU A 75 -5.83 11.80 -9.76
CA GLU A 75 -4.55 11.11 -9.53
C GLU A 75 -4.72 9.60 -9.65
N ASN A 76 -5.79 9.03 -9.12
CA ASN A 76 -6.07 7.61 -9.25
C ASN A 76 -6.29 7.19 -10.72
N GLU A 77 -7.05 7.98 -11.47
CA GLU A 77 -7.29 7.75 -12.90
C GLU A 77 -5.99 7.80 -13.72
N SER A 78 -5.09 8.73 -13.39
CA SER A 78 -3.82 8.90 -14.12
C SER A 78 -2.71 7.95 -13.70
N LEU A 79 -2.59 7.62 -12.41
CA LEU A 79 -1.45 6.89 -11.86
C LEU A 79 -1.74 5.42 -11.55
N MET A 80 -2.96 5.10 -11.09
CA MET A 80 -3.27 3.76 -10.55
C MET A 80 -4.16 2.94 -11.46
N MET A 81 -4.93 3.57 -12.34
CA MET A 81 -6.00 2.86 -13.05
C MET A 81 -5.47 1.70 -13.92
N GLN A 82 -4.31 1.86 -14.55
CA GLN A 82 -3.68 0.78 -15.30
C GLN A 82 -3.32 -0.42 -14.41
N THR A 83 -2.73 -0.15 -13.24
CA THR A 83 -2.36 -1.19 -12.25
C THR A 83 -3.59 -1.88 -11.68
N LEU A 84 -4.66 -1.14 -11.37
CA LEU A 84 -5.91 -1.72 -10.89
C LEU A 84 -6.55 -2.63 -11.95
N GLN A 85 -6.51 -2.26 -13.23
CA GLN A 85 -6.98 -3.10 -14.34
C GLN A 85 -6.14 -4.36 -14.52
N GLN A 86 -4.83 -4.28 -14.27
CA GLN A 86 -3.92 -5.41 -14.37
C GLN A 86 -4.26 -6.51 -13.36
N PHE A 87 -4.60 -6.17 -12.11
CA PHE A 87 -4.95 -7.18 -11.11
C PHE A 87 -6.13 -8.07 -11.52
N TRP A 88 -7.11 -7.52 -12.26
CA TRP A 88 -8.22 -8.30 -12.83
C TRP A 88 -7.80 -9.28 -13.92
N ARG A 89 -6.70 -8.97 -14.61
CA ARG A 89 -6.12 -9.76 -15.71
C ARG A 89 -4.91 -10.56 -15.27
N ASP A 90 -4.60 -10.61 -13.97
CA ASP A 90 -3.43 -11.31 -13.47
C ASP A 90 -3.48 -12.79 -13.82
N LYS A 91 -2.33 -13.38 -14.15
CA LYS A 91 -2.20 -14.81 -14.45
C LYS A 91 -2.61 -15.69 -13.27
N SER A 92 -2.36 -15.23 -12.05
CA SER A 92 -2.69 -15.93 -10.82
C SER A 92 -4.13 -15.71 -10.39
N TRP A 93 -4.82 -16.81 -10.12
CA TRP A 93 -6.17 -16.75 -9.58
C TRP A 93 -6.20 -16.14 -8.17
N ARG A 94 -5.13 -16.28 -7.38
CA ARG A 94 -5.07 -15.72 -6.02
C ARG A 94 -5.09 -14.20 -6.05
N VAL A 95 -4.30 -13.60 -6.93
CA VAL A 95 -4.29 -12.15 -7.14
C VAL A 95 -5.67 -11.67 -7.57
N ARG A 96 -6.30 -12.34 -8.55
CA ARG A 96 -7.66 -11.98 -9.00
C ARG A 96 -8.71 -12.10 -7.90
N TYR A 97 -8.62 -13.15 -7.07
CA TYR A 97 -9.50 -13.36 -5.93
C TYR A 97 -9.34 -12.24 -4.89
N ILE A 98 -8.10 -11.90 -4.53
CA ILE A 98 -7.80 -10.84 -3.57
C ILE A 98 -8.24 -9.48 -4.08
N ALA A 99 -7.99 -9.17 -5.36
CA ALA A 99 -8.50 -7.94 -5.97
C ALA A 99 -10.03 -7.85 -5.86
N ALA A 100 -10.74 -8.97 -6.10
CA ALA A 100 -12.19 -9.04 -5.97
C ALA A 100 -12.65 -8.84 -4.51
N ASP A 101 -11.96 -9.44 -3.55
CA ASP A 101 -12.23 -9.32 -2.11
C ASP A 101 -11.99 -7.90 -1.59
N LYS A 102 -10.95 -7.22 -2.09
CA LYS A 102 -10.56 -5.89 -1.58
C LYS A 102 -11.24 -4.73 -2.30
N PHE A 103 -11.43 -4.80 -3.61
CA PHE A 103 -11.87 -3.61 -4.37
C PHE A 103 -13.36 -3.29 -4.17
N VAL A 104 -14.14 -4.20 -3.57
CA VAL A 104 -15.49 -3.87 -3.06
C VAL A 104 -15.44 -2.72 -2.04
N GLU A 105 -14.34 -2.55 -1.32
CA GLU A 105 -14.15 -1.45 -0.37
C GLU A 105 -13.96 -0.07 -1.03
N LEU A 106 -13.85 -0.02 -2.37
CA LEU A 106 -13.79 1.23 -3.14
C LEU A 106 -15.18 1.73 -3.56
N GLN A 107 -16.24 0.94 -3.35
CA GLN A 107 -17.62 1.33 -3.69
C GLN A 107 -18.30 2.18 -2.60
N ALA A 108 -17.69 2.32 -1.43
CA ALA A 108 -18.20 3.06 -0.27
C ALA A 108 -17.58 4.46 -0.20
#